data_AF-A0A9P3UFC7-F1
#
_entry.id   AF-A0A9P3UFC7-F1
#
_cell.length_a   1.000
_cell.length_b   1.000
_cell.length_c   1.000
_cell.angle_alpha   90.00
_cell.angle_beta   90.00
_cell.angle_gamma   90.00
#
_symmetry.space_group_name_H-M   'P 1'
#
loop_
_entity.id
_entity.type
_entity.pdbx_description
1 polymer ?
#
loop_
_entity_poly.entity_id
_entity_poly.type
_entity_poly.pdbx_seq_one_letter_code
_entity_poly.pdbx_strand_id
1 'polypeptide(L)'
;MKSVRYFTLNYTGFTTAACEKQGYLRLIAGEHVFYTDKRYFKDPALFDRLTINQPLHLGVRRLDNGCYWIHWLSDGETLLEPSQRVTRWARPLLIISLLTLIVALIPLVMSTSEWGRFGCGIIAILAFIGLLTGLYERLFHPALKRHPAMRDLLAKMAMARRRDFSFCQPLPATAKALRQTAMPFTQALPERYAVRTGKISNIVFKKWFAGNPTREYHGVGIQCDTAPLAFWWQTGCANFALHPVLYRRQPPFIAIGDRLVAVYERDSRAIHALYNASDGAAYIKNHPLYPGRRQLALLYYLFYGLALVMYLLFLAVELISALQSGRSVWWQVQDSLDMLSLLLLSFGGILAVLELIGPTA
;
A
#
# COMPACT_ATOMS: atom_id res chain seq x y z
N MET A 1 2.50 15.25 -16.61
CA MET A 1 3.25 14.14 -17.27
C MET A 1 2.45 12.86 -17.14
N LYS A 2 2.30 12.04 -18.21
CA LYS A 2 1.61 10.75 -18.12
C LYS A 2 2.37 9.82 -17.15
N SER A 3 1.67 9.28 -16.16
CA SER A 3 2.25 8.39 -15.15
C SER A 3 2.52 6.98 -15.70
N VAL A 4 1.82 6.57 -16.76
CA VAL A 4 1.98 5.26 -17.39
C VAL A 4 2.95 5.37 -18.55
N ARG A 5 3.82 4.36 -18.69
CA ARG A 5 4.78 4.24 -19.79
C ARG A 5 4.87 2.79 -20.25
N TYR A 6 5.35 2.61 -21.47
CA TYR A 6 5.48 1.32 -22.11
C TYR A 6 6.89 1.20 -22.69
N PHE A 7 7.63 0.20 -22.24
CA PHE A 7 9.02 0.03 -22.61
C PHE A 7 9.27 -1.31 -23.24
N THR A 8 10.19 -1.34 -24.19
CA THR A 8 10.88 -2.56 -24.65
C THR A 8 12.32 -2.48 -24.19
N LEU A 9 12.80 -3.52 -23.51
CA LEU A 9 14.19 -3.63 -23.07
C LEU A 9 14.69 -5.05 -23.28
N ASN A 10 16.01 -5.24 -23.24
CA ASN A 10 16.58 -6.57 -23.22
C ASN A 10 16.58 -7.13 -21.79
N TYR A 11 15.96 -8.29 -21.57
CA TYR A 11 15.76 -8.83 -20.23
C TYR A 11 17.05 -9.40 -19.63
N THR A 12 17.44 -8.89 -18.46
CA THR A 12 18.67 -9.30 -17.76
C THR A 12 18.42 -10.21 -16.55
N GLY A 13 17.18 -10.64 -16.33
CA GLY A 13 16.79 -11.36 -15.12
C GLY A 13 16.22 -10.45 -14.03
N PHE A 14 15.30 -10.99 -13.22
CA PHE A 14 14.83 -10.35 -11.99
C PHE A 14 15.73 -10.71 -10.81
N THR A 15 15.99 -9.73 -9.96
CA THR A 15 16.50 -9.95 -8.60
C THR A 15 15.33 -10.19 -7.65
N THR A 16 15.44 -11.20 -6.79
CA THR A 16 14.48 -11.49 -5.72
C THR A 16 14.83 -10.69 -4.46
N ALA A 17 13.81 -10.33 -3.68
CA ALA A 17 14.01 -9.70 -2.38
C ALA A 17 14.62 -10.69 -1.36
N ALA A 18 14.95 -10.17 -0.17
CA ALA A 18 15.48 -10.91 0.99
C ALA A 18 14.83 -12.28 1.28
N CYS A 19 13.56 -12.47 0.92
CA CYS A 19 12.89 -13.76 0.98
C CYS A 19 11.95 -13.96 -0.19
N GLU A 20 11.96 -15.15 -0.78
CA GLU A 20 11.01 -15.52 -1.85
C GLU A 20 9.55 -15.39 -1.42
N LYS A 21 9.24 -15.58 -0.13
CA LYS A 21 7.89 -15.40 0.42
C LYS A 21 7.38 -13.96 0.33
N GLN A 22 8.27 -12.98 0.15
CA GLN A 22 7.86 -11.59 -0.07
C GLN A 22 7.27 -11.38 -1.47
N GLY A 23 7.60 -12.23 -2.45
CA GLY A 23 7.08 -12.16 -3.82
C GLY A 23 7.58 -10.97 -4.65
N TYR A 24 8.31 -10.03 -4.04
CA TYR A 24 8.81 -8.84 -4.73
C TYR A 24 9.98 -9.17 -5.65
N LEU A 25 9.97 -8.56 -6.82
CA LEU A 25 11.01 -8.64 -7.83
C LEU A 25 11.49 -7.25 -8.22
N ARG A 26 12.77 -7.16 -8.57
CA ARG A 26 13.39 -5.96 -9.10
C ARG A 26 14.12 -6.27 -10.41
N LEU A 27 13.95 -5.42 -11.41
CA LEU A 27 14.71 -5.42 -12.65
C LEU A 27 15.43 -4.07 -12.77
N ILE A 28 16.73 -4.10 -13.03
CA ILE A 28 17.55 -2.91 -13.23
C ILE A 28 18.02 -2.91 -14.68
N ALA A 29 17.69 -1.86 -15.42
CA ALA A 29 18.11 -1.68 -16.81
C ALA A 29 18.68 -0.26 -16.97
N GLY A 30 20.02 -0.15 -16.95
CA GLY A 30 20.72 1.13 -16.90
C GLY A 30 20.35 1.92 -15.64
N GLU A 31 19.92 3.18 -15.81
CA GLU A 31 19.47 4.06 -14.72
C GLU A 31 18.01 3.82 -14.28
N HIS A 32 17.31 2.91 -14.96
CA HIS A 32 15.91 2.63 -14.69
C HIS A 32 15.75 1.40 -13.82
N VAL A 33 14.92 1.53 -12.78
CA VAL A 33 14.61 0.46 -11.85
C VAL A 33 13.12 0.17 -11.91
N PHE A 34 12.81 -1.10 -12.07
CA PHE A 34 11.45 -1.62 -12.17
C PHE A 34 11.20 -2.58 -11.02
N TYR A 35 10.06 -2.44 -10.36
CA TYR A 35 9.62 -3.33 -9.28
C TYR A 35 8.31 -4.00 -9.64
N THR A 36 8.09 -5.19 -9.09
CA THR A 36 6.80 -5.87 -9.17
C THR A 36 6.62 -6.85 -8.02
N ASP A 37 5.43 -7.42 -7.90
CA ASP A 37 5.11 -8.50 -6.95
C ASP A 37 4.52 -9.68 -7.73
N LYS A 38 5.21 -10.83 -7.71
CA LYS A 38 4.78 -12.07 -8.37
C LYS A 38 3.35 -12.46 -7.98
N ARG A 39 2.95 -12.20 -6.73
CA ARG A 39 1.62 -12.57 -6.19
C ARG A 39 0.47 -11.77 -6.81
N TYR A 40 0.79 -10.64 -7.44
CA TYR A 40 -0.19 -9.79 -8.10
C TYR A 40 -0.59 -10.34 -9.47
N PHE A 41 0.14 -11.32 -10.03
CA PHE A 41 -0.14 -11.91 -11.35
C PHE A 41 -1.04 -13.14 -11.26
N LYS A 42 -1.77 -13.41 -12.34
CA LYS A 42 -2.69 -14.55 -12.42
C LYS A 42 -1.97 -15.89 -12.30
N ASP A 43 -0.83 -16.02 -12.99
CA ASP A 43 0.02 -17.20 -12.97
C ASP A 43 1.47 -16.79 -12.68
N PRO A 44 1.90 -16.82 -11.39
CA PRO A 44 3.24 -16.45 -11.00
C PRO A 44 4.35 -17.36 -11.54
N ALA A 45 4.03 -18.60 -11.95
CA ALA A 45 5.03 -19.54 -12.48
C ALA A 45 5.53 -19.14 -13.87
N LEU A 46 4.78 -18.30 -14.59
CA LEU A 46 5.21 -17.78 -15.89
C LEU A 46 6.46 -16.90 -15.82
N PHE A 47 6.79 -16.35 -14.65
CA PHE A 47 8.03 -15.60 -14.48
C PHE A 47 9.27 -16.46 -14.70
N ASP A 48 9.18 -17.76 -14.42
CA ASP A 48 10.31 -18.68 -14.52
C ASP A 48 10.52 -19.17 -15.96
N ARG A 49 9.58 -18.88 -16.87
CA ARG A 49 9.67 -19.15 -18.31
C ARG A 49 10.34 -18.01 -19.10
N LEU A 50 10.54 -16.85 -18.48
CA LEU A 50 11.16 -15.70 -19.13
C LEU A 50 12.64 -15.99 -19.40
N THR A 51 13.05 -15.81 -20.65
CA THR A 51 14.42 -16.09 -21.11
C THR A 51 15.28 -14.84 -21.12
N ILE A 52 16.46 -14.93 -20.52
CA ILE A 52 17.43 -13.83 -20.47
C ILE A 52 17.91 -13.51 -21.89
N ASN A 53 18.22 -12.24 -22.14
CA ASN A 53 18.66 -11.69 -23.42
C ASN A 53 17.59 -11.71 -24.54
N GLN A 54 16.31 -11.85 -24.18
CA GLN A 54 15.19 -11.64 -25.09
C GLN A 54 14.51 -10.28 -24.84
N PRO A 55 13.86 -9.71 -25.87
CA PRO A 55 13.09 -8.49 -25.71
C PRO A 55 11.94 -8.71 -24.73
N LEU A 56 11.82 -7.81 -23.78
CA LEU A 56 10.76 -7.79 -22.79
C LEU A 56 9.98 -6.48 -22.87
N HIS A 57 8.69 -6.62 -23.11
CA HIS A 57 7.73 -5.53 -23.19
C HIS A 57 7.06 -5.33 -21.83
N LEU A 58 7.06 -4.09 -21.35
CA LEU A 58 6.60 -3.75 -20.00
C LEU A 58 5.49 -2.69 -20.05
N GLY A 59 4.38 -2.97 -19.36
CA GLY A 59 3.39 -1.95 -18.99
C GLY A 59 3.63 -1.44 -17.58
N VAL A 60 4.16 -0.22 -17.47
CA VAL A 60 4.66 0.30 -16.20
C VAL A 60 4.01 1.61 -15.79
N ARG A 61 4.05 1.87 -14.48
CA ARG A 61 3.70 3.17 -13.90
C ARG A 61 4.91 3.77 -13.21
N ARG A 62 5.20 5.03 -13.50
CA ARG A 62 6.23 5.80 -12.80
C ARG A 62 5.77 6.13 -11.38
N LEU A 63 6.63 5.86 -10.41
CA LEU A 63 6.50 6.21 -9.01
C LEU A 63 7.12 7.59 -8.74
N ASP A 64 6.77 8.22 -7.61
CA ASP A 64 7.22 9.58 -7.28
C ASP A 64 8.74 9.70 -7.17
N ASN A 65 9.41 8.61 -6.80
CA ASN A 65 10.87 8.56 -6.68
C ASN A 65 11.58 8.21 -7.99
N GLY A 66 10.87 8.20 -9.12
CA GLY A 66 11.45 7.95 -10.44
C GLY A 66 11.60 6.48 -10.82
N CYS A 67 11.37 5.56 -9.89
CA CYS A 67 11.28 4.13 -10.18
C CYS A 67 9.98 3.79 -10.92
N TYR A 68 9.88 2.58 -11.43
CA TYR A 68 8.70 2.10 -12.14
C TYR A 68 8.09 0.88 -11.44
N TRP A 69 6.77 0.79 -11.44
CA TRP A 69 6.04 -0.41 -11.04
C TRP A 69 5.50 -1.14 -12.28
N ILE A 70 5.80 -2.43 -12.42
CA ILE A 70 5.31 -3.25 -13.53
C ILE A 70 3.91 -3.78 -13.20
N HIS A 71 2.97 -3.54 -14.10
CA HIS A 71 1.58 -4.02 -13.98
C HIS A 71 1.32 -5.25 -14.85
N TRP A 72 1.95 -5.31 -16.02
CA TRP A 72 1.96 -6.46 -16.92
C TRP A 72 3.27 -6.48 -17.69
N LEU A 73 3.67 -7.65 -18.17
CA LEU A 73 4.87 -7.82 -18.99
C LEU A 73 4.72 -8.99 -19.97
N SER A 74 5.45 -8.94 -21.08
CA SER A 74 5.45 -10.00 -22.09
C SER A 74 6.77 -10.09 -22.83
N ASP A 75 7.21 -11.30 -23.12
CA ASP A 75 8.35 -11.62 -24.00
C ASP A 75 7.92 -11.80 -25.47
N GLY A 76 6.65 -11.55 -25.79
CA GLY A 76 6.06 -11.77 -27.12
C GLY A 76 5.32 -13.09 -27.27
N GLU A 77 5.69 -14.12 -26.50
CA GLU A 77 5.04 -15.44 -26.50
C GLU A 77 4.13 -15.60 -25.30
N THR A 78 4.65 -15.27 -24.12
CA THR A 78 4.00 -15.34 -22.82
C THR A 78 3.59 -13.94 -22.37
N LEU A 79 2.32 -13.77 -21.99
CA LEU A 79 1.81 -12.53 -21.39
C LEU A 79 1.51 -12.78 -19.92
N LEU A 80 2.21 -12.04 -19.05
CA LEU A 80 1.97 -12.04 -17.62
C LEU A 80 0.95 -10.95 -17.27
N GLU A 81 -0.27 -11.39 -16.98
CA GLU A 81 -1.42 -10.53 -16.66
C GLU A 81 -1.63 -10.36 -15.14
N PRO A 82 -2.09 -9.18 -14.70
CA PRO A 82 -2.47 -8.97 -13.32
C PRO A 82 -3.68 -9.84 -12.96
N SER A 83 -3.65 -10.41 -11.76
CA SER A 83 -4.74 -11.19 -11.21
C SER A 83 -5.95 -10.28 -10.96
N GLN A 84 -7.03 -10.51 -11.68
CA GLN A 84 -8.33 -9.93 -11.35
C GLN A 84 -9.01 -10.81 -10.29
N ARG A 85 -8.35 -11.00 -9.13
CA ARG A 85 -8.97 -11.67 -7.98
C ARG A 85 -10.06 -10.76 -7.42
N VAL A 86 -11.22 -10.79 -8.05
CA VAL A 86 -12.47 -10.39 -7.40
C VAL A 86 -12.87 -11.57 -6.54
N THR A 87 -12.99 -11.38 -5.24
CA THR A 87 -13.59 -12.40 -4.35
C THR A 87 -14.98 -12.71 -4.88
N ARG A 88 -15.17 -13.92 -5.44
CA ARG A 88 -16.47 -14.35 -6.02
C ARG A 88 -17.62 -14.18 -5.01
N TRP A 89 -17.30 -14.26 -3.73
CA TRP A 89 -18.21 -14.09 -2.61
C TRP A 89 -18.56 -12.64 -2.24
N ALA A 90 -17.91 -11.63 -2.80
CA ALA A 90 -18.19 -10.23 -2.43
C ALA A 90 -19.64 -9.80 -2.73
N ARG A 91 -20.21 -10.30 -3.83
CA ARG A 91 -21.61 -10.03 -4.21
C ARG A 91 -22.62 -10.69 -3.27
N PRO A 92 -22.57 -12.02 -3.04
CA PRO A 92 -23.47 -12.64 -2.09
C PRO A 92 -23.23 -12.13 -0.66
N LEU A 93 -21.98 -11.86 -0.26
CA LEU A 93 -21.67 -11.29 1.05
C LEU A 93 -22.35 -9.93 1.26
N LEU A 94 -22.30 -9.02 0.27
CA LEU A 94 -23.00 -7.73 0.36
C LEU A 94 -24.51 -7.93 0.52
N ILE A 95 -25.12 -8.77 -0.33
CA ILE A 95 -26.58 -8.97 -0.34
C ILE A 95 -27.04 -9.63 0.96
N ILE A 96 -26.37 -10.70 1.40
CA ILE A 96 -26.68 -11.39 2.65
C ILE A 96 -26.49 -10.44 3.83
N SER A 97 -25.38 -9.71 3.88
CA SER A 97 -25.11 -8.75 4.95
C SER A 97 -26.15 -7.63 5.02
N LEU A 98 -26.59 -7.11 3.87
CA LEU A 98 -27.65 -6.11 3.81
C LEU A 98 -28.98 -6.66 4.33
N LEU A 99 -29.38 -7.85 3.89
CA LEU A 99 -30.61 -8.50 4.35
C LEU A 99 -30.55 -8.79 5.86
N THR A 100 -29.44 -9.33 6.36
CA THR A 100 -29.24 -9.60 7.78
C THR A 100 -29.25 -8.32 8.60
N LEU A 101 -28.68 -7.22 8.10
CA LEU A 101 -28.72 -5.91 8.76
C LEU A 101 -30.16 -5.38 8.89
N ILE A 102 -30.95 -5.46 7.81
CA ILE A 102 -32.36 -5.04 7.80
C ILE A 102 -33.16 -5.88 8.80
N VAL A 103 -33.01 -7.20 8.77
CA VAL A 103 -33.73 -8.11 9.68
C VAL A 103 -33.32 -7.90 11.13
N ALA A 104 -32.04 -7.61 11.41
CA ALA A 104 -31.55 -7.38 12.77
C ALA A 104 -31.96 -6.00 13.34
N LEU A 105 -32.17 -5.00 12.49
CA LEU A 105 -32.65 -3.67 12.89
C LEU A 105 -34.10 -3.69 13.37
N ILE A 106 -34.97 -4.55 12.81
CA ILE A 106 -36.40 -4.61 13.17
C ILE A 106 -36.61 -4.95 14.67
N PRO A 107 -36.03 -6.04 15.23
CA PRO A 107 -36.11 -6.32 16.66
C PRO A 107 -35.37 -5.30 17.53
N LEU A 108 -34.33 -4.65 17.01
CA LEU A 108 -33.61 -3.61 17.78
C LEU A 108 -34.54 -2.43 18.13
N VAL A 109 -35.46 -2.10 17.22
CA VAL A 109 -36.43 -1.02 17.37
C VAL A 109 -37.71 -1.49 18.07
N MET A 110 -38.18 -2.72 17.80
CA MET A 110 -39.49 -3.19 18.28
C MET A 110 -39.45 -4.10 19.53
N SER A 111 -38.31 -4.71 19.87
CA SER A 111 -38.22 -5.63 21.00
C SER A 111 -38.20 -4.87 22.33
N THR A 112 -38.89 -5.38 23.34
CA THR A 112 -38.84 -4.90 24.73
C THR A 112 -37.80 -5.64 25.60
N SER A 113 -37.23 -6.73 25.08
CA SER A 113 -36.24 -7.56 25.80
C SER A 113 -34.82 -7.02 25.60
N GLU A 114 -34.12 -6.73 26.69
CA GLU A 114 -32.73 -6.24 26.70
C GLU A 114 -31.75 -7.26 26.10
N TRP A 115 -31.93 -8.55 26.41
CA TRP A 115 -31.14 -9.65 25.85
C TRP A 115 -31.39 -9.81 24.34
N GLY A 116 -32.63 -9.61 23.89
CA GLY A 116 -32.97 -9.61 22.47
C GLY A 116 -32.33 -8.44 21.70
N ARG A 117 -32.34 -7.24 22.28
CA ARG A 117 -31.67 -6.06 21.71
C ARG A 117 -30.15 -6.25 21.64
N PHE A 118 -29.54 -6.81 22.67
CA PHE A 118 -28.10 -7.05 22.70
C PHE A 118 -27.68 -8.09 21.64
N GLY A 119 -28.39 -9.22 21.54
CA GLY A 119 -28.13 -10.24 20.52
C GLY A 119 -28.30 -9.72 19.09
N CYS A 120 -29.39 -9.01 18.81
CA CYS A 120 -29.63 -8.38 17.52
C CYS A 120 -28.61 -7.26 17.21
N GLY A 121 -28.14 -6.53 18.22
CA GLY A 121 -27.08 -5.53 18.08
C GLY A 121 -25.75 -6.12 17.61
N ILE A 122 -25.32 -7.25 18.18
CA ILE A 122 -24.11 -7.96 17.74
C ILE A 122 -24.27 -8.45 16.29
N ILE A 123 -25.42 -9.03 15.95
CA ILE A 123 -25.72 -9.50 14.58
C ILE A 123 -25.71 -8.32 13.59
N ALA A 124 -26.26 -7.16 13.98
CA ALA A 124 -26.24 -5.96 13.15
C ALA A 124 -24.83 -5.43 12.92
N ILE A 125 -23.95 -5.44 13.95
CA ILE A 125 -22.55 -5.03 13.82
C ILE A 125 -21.79 -5.97 12.88
N LEU A 126 -21.95 -7.29 13.03
CA LEU A 126 -21.32 -8.28 12.15
C LEU A 126 -21.82 -8.15 10.70
N ALA A 127 -23.12 -7.95 10.52
CA ALA A 127 -23.73 -7.69 9.21
C ALA A 127 -23.21 -6.37 8.61
N PHE A 128 -23.01 -5.33 9.42
CA PHE A 128 -22.45 -4.06 8.96
C PHE A 128 -20.98 -4.21 8.50
N ILE A 129 -20.16 -4.97 9.23
CA ILE A 129 -18.78 -5.28 8.82
C ILE A 129 -18.77 -6.06 7.50
N GLY A 130 -19.65 -7.05 7.36
CA GLY A 130 -19.83 -7.80 6.11
C GLY A 130 -20.28 -6.91 4.95
N LEU A 131 -21.19 -5.96 5.20
CA LEU A 131 -21.66 -4.99 4.22
C LEU A 131 -20.54 -4.06 3.77
N LEU A 132 -19.78 -3.48 4.70
CA LEU A 132 -18.61 -2.64 4.39
C LEU A 132 -17.57 -3.38 3.56
N THR A 133 -17.30 -4.65 3.90
CA THR A 133 -16.35 -5.50 3.16
C THR A 133 -16.84 -5.77 1.74
N GLY A 134 -18.12 -6.10 1.57
CA GLY A 134 -18.73 -6.30 0.26
C GLY A 134 -18.80 -5.02 -0.57
N LEU A 135 -19.07 -3.88 0.07
CA LEU A 135 -19.12 -2.56 -0.55
C LEU A 135 -17.74 -2.10 -1.02
N TYR A 136 -16.70 -2.32 -0.20
CA TYR A 136 -15.31 -2.08 -0.56
C TYR A 136 -14.94 -2.81 -1.86
N GLU A 137 -15.18 -4.12 -1.94
CA GLU A 137 -14.91 -4.93 -3.14
C GLU A 137 -15.70 -4.46 -4.36
N ARG A 138 -16.96 -4.05 -4.17
CA ARG A 138 -17.86 -3.58 -5.23
C ARG A 138 -17.56 -2.17 -5.74
N LEU A 139 -17.10 -1.26 -4.90
CA LEU A 139 -16.81 0.12 -5.28
C LEU A 139 -15.36 0.27 -5.75
N PHE A 140 -14.43 -0.36 -5.03
CA PHE A 140 -13.01 -0.19 -5.28
C PHE A 140 -12.59 -0.78 -6.63
N HIS A 141 -13.03 -2.00 -6.98
CA HIS A 141 -12.64 -2.62 -8.25
C HIS A 141 -13.12 -1.88 -9.50
N PRO A 142 -14.39 -1.47 -9.61
CA PRO A 142 -14.85 -0.66 -10.75
C PRO A 142 -14.25 0.74 -10.76
N ALA A 143 -14.11 1.40 -9.61
CA ALA A 143 -13.43 2.69 -9.51
C ALA A 143 -11.99 2.59 -10.02
N LEU A 144 -11.29 1.51 -9.66
CA LEU A 144 -9.94 1.25 -10.10
C LEU A 144 -9.86 0.95 -11.60
N LYS A 145 -10.82 0.22 -12.18
CA LYS A 145 -10.91 0.02 -13.65
C LYS A 145 -11.21 1.32 -14.40
N ARG A 146 -11.96 2.25 -13.79
CA ARG A 146 -12.26 3.58 -14.36
C ARG A 146 -11.10 4.56 -14.22
N HIS A 147 -10.15 4.29 -13.33
CA HIS A 147 -8.97 5.13 -13.16
C HIS A 147 -8.21 5.26 -14.49
N PRO A 148 -7.90 6.48 -14.97
CA PRO A 148 -7.39 6.71 -16.32
C PRO A 148 -6.09 5.94 -16.60
N ALA A 149 -5.18 5.88 -15.63
CA ALA A 149 -3.93 5.12 -15.76
C ALA A 149 -4.17 3.60 -15.87
N MET A 150 -5.17 3.06 -15.15
CA MET A 150 -5.46 1.64 -15.20
C MET A 150 -6.17 1.28 -16.51
N ARG A 151 -7.10 2.14 -16.97
CA ARG A 151 -7.76 1.98 -18.26
C ARG A 151 -6.77 1.94 -19.41
N ASP A 152 -5.79 2.86 -19.40
CA ASP A 152 -4.71 2.90 -20.40
C ASP A 152 -3.83 1.65 -20.34
N LEU A 153 -3.42 1.23 -19.13
CA LEU A 153 -2.67 -0.01 -18.91
C LEU A 153 -3.40 -1.24 -19.45
N LEU A 154 -4.69 -1.38 -19.15
CA LEU A 154 -5.52 -2.51 -19.60
C LEU A 154 -5.78 -2.49 -21.10
N ALA A 155 -5.97 -1.31 -21.70
CA ALA A 155 -6.15 -1.16 -23.14
C ALA A 155 -4.89 -1.59 -23.91
N LYS A 156 -3.71 -1.15 -23.45
CA LYS A 156 -2.42 -1.56 -24.05
C LYS A 156 -2.05 -3.00 -23.77
N MET A 157 -2.45 -3.55 -22.62
CA MET A 157 -2.34 -4.99 -22.35
C MET A 157 -3.20 -5.81 -23.33
N ALA A 158 -4.39 -5.33 -23.68
CA ALA A 158 -5.24 -6.01 -24.67
C ALA A 158 -4.63 -6.01 -26.07
N MET A 159 -3.88 -4.96 -26.45
CA MET A 159 -3.08 -4.94 -27.67
C MET A 159 -1.90 -5.93 -27.58
N ALA A 160 -1.18 -5.94 -26.46
CA ALA A 160 -0.08 -6.89 -26.20
C ALA A 160 -0.55 -8.37 -26.27
N ARG A 161 -1.79 -8.66 -25.83
CA ARG A 161 -2.40 -9.99 -25.98
C ARG A 161 -2.55 -10.42 -27.44
N ARG A 162 -2.70 -9.46 -28.36
CA ARG A 162 -2.72 -9.68 -29.82
C ARG A 162 -1.31 -9.64 -30.43
N ARG A 163 -0.27 -9.63 -29.60
CA ARG A 163 1.15 -9.49 -29.98
C ARG A 163 1.49 -8.18 -30.70
N ASP A 164 0.67 -7.15 -30.52
CA ASP A 164 0.98 -5.80 -31.00
C ASP A 164 1.69 -5.02 -29.89
N PHE A 165 2.97 -4.73 -30.11
CA PHE A 165 3.83 -3.97 -29.20
C PHE A 165 4.30 -2.63 -29.80
N SER A 166 3.66 -2.15 -30.88
CA SER A 166 4.04 -0.92 -31.60
C SER A 166 4.06 0.34 -30.73
N PHE A 167 3.33 0.34 -29.62
CA PHE A 167 3.26 1.45 -28.66
C PHE A 167 4.41 1.44 -27.63
N CYS A 168 5.19 0.36 -27.54
CA CYS A 168 6.32 0.27 -26.61
C CYS A 168 7.51 1.04 -27.17
N GLN A 169 8.11 1.88 -26.33
CA GLN A 169 9.31 2.63 -26.70
C GLN A 169 10.55 1.86 -26.25
N PRO A 170 11.63 1.80 -27.06
CA PRO A 170 12.88 1.23 -26.58
C PRO A 170 13.34 2.02 -25.35
N LEU A 171 13.80 1.31 -24.32
CA LEU A 171 14.33 1.97 -23.13
C LEU A 171 15.55 2.81 -23.55
N PRO A 172 15.61 4.10 -23.19
CA PRO A 172 16.73 4.94 -23.58
C PRO A 172 18.04 4.31 -23.10
N ALA A 173 18.99 4.12 -24.02
CA ALA A 173 20.34 3.69 -23.70
C ALA A 173 21.01 4.79 -22.88
N THR A 174 20.82 4.74 -21.57
CA THR A 174 21.52 5.64 -20.66
C THR A 174 22.87 4.99 -20.41
N ALA A 175 23.97 5.71 -20.67
CA ALA A 175 25.29 5.28 -20.21
C ALA A 175 25.17 4.91 -18.72
N LYS A 176 25.81 3.81 -18.32
CA LYS A 176 25.80 3.25 -16.96
C LYS A 176 26.37 4.30 -15.99
N ALA A 177 25.57 5.27 -15.59
CA ALA A 177 26.04 6.54 -15.07
C ALA A 177 25.90 6.54 -13.55
N LEU A 178 27.05 6.49 -12.88
CA LEU A 178 27.26 7.07 -11.56
C LEU A 178 26.54 6.44 -10.34
N ARG A 179 25.54 5.56 -10.49
CA ARG A 179 24.88 4.95 -9.31
C ARG A 179 25.73 3.94 -8.54
N GLN A 180 26.78 3.39 -9.15
CA GLN A 180 27.59 2.33 -8.54
C GLN A 180 28.58 2.81 -7.49
N THR A 181 28.86 4.11 -7.43
CA THR A 181 29.62 4.75 -6.36
C THR A 181 28.62 5.33 -5.36
N ALA A 182 28.37 4.59 -4.28
CA ALA A 182 27.79 5.18 -3.09
C ALA A 182 28.60 6.44 -2.75
N MET A 183 27.99 7.63 -2.82
CA MET A 183 28.68 8.83 -2.36
C MET A 183 29.08 8.60 -0.91
N PRO A 184 30.36 8.81 -0.55
CA PRO A 184 30.78 8.64 0.83
C PRO A 184 29.95 9.57 1.72
N PHE A 185 29.43 9.04 2.82
CA PHE A 185 28.69 9.86 3.77
C PHE A 185 29.68 10.79 4.47
N THR A 186 29.57 12.09 4.22
CA THR A 186 30.55 13.10 4.66
C THR A 186 30.14 13.85 5.93
N GLN A 187 28.93 13.63 6.45
CA GLN A 187 28.44 14.32 7.65
C GLN A 187 28.89 13.65 8.94
N ALA A 188 29.23 14.46 9.94
CA ALA A 188 29.48 13.99 11.29
C ALA A 188 28.17 13.50 11.92
N LEU A 189 28.19 12.28 12.48
CA LEU A 189 27.08 11.69 13.22
C LEU A 189 27.37 11.71 14.73
N PRO A 190 26.34 11.75 15.57
CA PRO A 190 26.49 11.50 17.01
C PRO A 190 27.18 10.17 17.27
N GLU A 191 27.94 10.06 18.37
CA GLU A 191 28.74 8.86 18.70
C GLU A 191 27.91 7.56 18.75
N ARG A 192 26.62 7.66 19.10
CA ARG A 192 25.67 6.54 19.12
C ARG A 192 25.51 5.88 17.75
N TYR A 193 25.73 6.62 16.66
CA TYR A 193 25.54 6.15 15.30
C TYR A 193 26.86 5.89 14.58
N ALA A 194 26.82 5.00 13.61
CA ALA A 194 27.92 4.71 12.71
C ALA A 194 27.39 4.54 11.29
N VAL A 195 28.25 4.82 10.30
CA VAL A 195 27.96 4.57 8.90
C VAL A 195 28.72 3.33 8.45
N ARG A 196 28.02 2.46 7.73
CA ARG A 196 28.64 1.38 6.97
C ARG A 196 28.32 1.55 5.49
N THR A 197 29.35 1.49 4.66
CA THR A 197 29.19 1.37 3.21
C THR A 197 29.80 0.04 2.79
N GLY A 198 29.05 -0.79 2.07
CA GLY A 198 29.52 -2.12 1.73
C GLY A 198 28.54 -2.89 0.85
N LYS A 199 28.94 -4.11 0.47
CA LYS A 199 28.13 -5.02 -0.33
C LYS A 199 27.46 -6.05 0.58
N ILE A 200 26.20 -6.38 0.28
CA ILE A 200 25.51 -7.47 0.98
C ILE A 200 26.07 -8.81 0.52
N SER A 201 26.65 -9.56 1.45
CA SER A 201 27.07 -10.94 1.24
C SER A 201 25.98 -11.95 1.63
N ASN A 202 25.23 -11.67 2.69
CA ASN A 202 24.20 -12.56 3.20
C ASN A 202 22.97 -11.80 3.69
N ILE A 203 21.79 -12.42 3.58
CA ILE A 203 20.51 -11.84 3.96
C ILE A 203 19.64 -12.90 4.66
N VAL A 204 19.08 -12.55 5.81
CA VAL A 204 18.20 -13.41 6.60
C VAL A 204 16.91 -12.67 6.87
N PHE A 205 15.81 -13.15 6.34
CA PHE A 205 14.49 -12.58 6.58
C PHE A 205 13.80 -13.25 7.77
N LYS A 206 13.18 -12.46 8.63
CA LYS A 206 12.36 -12.93 9.75
C LYS A 206 11.05 -12.15 9.81
N LYS A 207 9.96 -12.88 10.01
CA LYS A 207 8.64 -12.35 10.37
C LYS A 207 8.38 -12.67 11.84
N TRP A 208 7.89 -11.70 12.61
CA TRP A 208 7.45 -11.90 13.99
C TRP A 208 6.27 -11.00 14.33
N PHE A 209 5.66 -11.26 15.47
CA PHE A 209 4.54 -10.48 16.00
C PHE A 209 4.91 -9.97 17.38
N ALA A 210 4.66 -8.69 17.66
CA ALA A 210 5.00 -8.07 18.94
C ALA A 210 4.06 -6.91 19.30
N GLY A 211 3.94 -6.62 20.60
CA GLY A 211 3.14 -5.52 21.16
C GLY A 211 1.70 -5.90 21.49
N ASN A 212 0.99 -4.98 22.16
CA ASN A 212 -0.45 -5.03 22.41
C ASN A 212 -1.09 -3.71 21.92
N PRO A 213 -1.93 -3.70 20.87
CA PRO A 213 -2.35 -4.84 20.07
C PRO A 213 -1.19 -5.49 19.30
N THR A 214 -1.33 -6.79 19.00
CA THR A 214 -0.32 -7.58 18.28
C THR A 214 -0.07 -7.02 16.89
N ARG A 215 1.16 -6.55 16.63
CA ARG A 215 1.59 -6.00 15.34
C ARG A 215 2.52 -6.96 14.62
N GLU A 216 2.37 -7.08 13.31
CA GLU A 216 3.28 -7.86 12.49
C GLU A 216 4.51 -7.02 12.13
N TYR A 217 5.70 -7.60 12.26
CA TYR A 217 6.96 -6.99 11.89
C TYR A 217 7.70 -7.89 10.91
N HIS A 218 8.29 -7.24 9.91
CA HIS A 218 9.20 -7.85 8.97
C HIS A 218 10.59 -7.29 9.23
N GLY A 219 11.59 -8.16 9.25
CA GLY A 219 12.97 -7.77 9.45
C GLY A 219 13.90 -8.57 8.58
N VAL A 220 15.01 -7.94 8.27
CA VAL A 220 16.08 -8.43 7.44
C VAL A 220 17.38 -8.22 8.21
N GLY A 221 18.01 -9.32 8.60
CA GLY A 221 19.42 -9.33 8.96
C GLY A 221 20.24 -9.30 7.68
N ILE A 222 21.11 -8.30 7.53
CA ILE A 222 22.05 -8.20 6.41
C ILE A 222 23.47 -8.34 6.93
N GLN A 223 24.30 -9.05 6.19
CA GLN A 223 25.74 -9.03 6.39
C GLN A 223 26.35 -8.06 5.38
N CYS A 224 26.74 -6.88 5.86
CA CYS A 224 27.36 -5.84 5.05
C CYS A 224 28.88 -5.94 5.23
N ASP A 225 29.53 -6.53 4.23
CA ASP A 225 30.90 -7.07 4.28
C ASP A 225 31.12 -8.00 5.50
N THR A 226 31.60 -7.48 6.63
CA THR A 226 31.92 -8.21 7.86
C THR A 226 30.97 -7.91 9.03
N ALA A 227 30.16 -6.86 8.94
CA ALA A 227 29.28 -6.45 10.03
C ALA A 227 27.84 -6.97 9.81
N PRO A 228 27.26 -7.71 10.77
CA PRO A 228 25.85 -8.03 10.74
C PRO A 228 25.04 -6.81 11.20
N LEU A 229 24.08 -6.39 10.38
CA LEU A 229 23.18 -5.29 10.64
C LEU A 229 21.73 -5.79 10.55
N ALA A 230 20.82 -5.16 11.28
CA ALA A 230 19.42 -5.53 11.27
C ALA A 230 18.56 -4.35 10.83
N PHE A 231 17.72 -4.57 9.81
CA PHE A 231 16.73 -3.60 9.33
C PHE A 231 15.34 -4.19 9.47
N TRP A 232 14.39 -3.45 10.04
CA TRP A 232 13.02 -3.92 10.22
C TRP A 232 11.99 -2.83 10.08
N TRP A 233 10.78 -3.24 9.73
CA TRP A 233 9.63 -2.37 9.54
C TRP A 233 8.36 -3.06 10.02
N GLN A 234 7.42 -2.26 10.53
CA GLN A 234 6.09 -2.74 10.87
C GLN A 234 5.27 -2.96 9.60
N THR A 235 4.61 -4.12 9.53
CA THR A 235 3.60 -4.45 8.53
C THR A 235 2.25 -4.45 9.22
N GLY A 236 1.30 -3.64 8.75
CA GLY A 236 -0.02 -3.54 9.37
C GLY A 236 -0.20 -2.29 10.23
N CYS A 237 -0.77 -1.28 9.56
CA CYS A 237 -1.73 -0.33 10.12
C CYS A 237 -2.42 0.39 8.94
N ALA A 238 -1.68 0.62 7.83
CA ALA A 238 -2.23 1.13 6.57
C ALA A 238 -1.39 0.80 5.31
N ASN A 239 -0.32 -0.01 5.43
CA ASN A 239 0.60 -0.27 4.32
C ASN A 239 0.52 -1.74 3.88
N PHE A 240 0.42 -1.92 2.56
CA PHE A 240 0.64 -3.18 1.80
C PHE A 240 -0.55 -4.07 1.42
N ALA A 241 -1.79 -3.56 1.48
CA ALA A 241 -2.92 -4.15 0.73
C ALA A 241 -3.51 -3.20 -0.33
N LEU A 242 -2.91 -2.02 -0.51
CA LEU A 242 -3.33 -1.11 -1.56
C LEU A 242 -3.00 -1.69 -2.93
N HIS A 243 -3.90 -1.53 -3.87
CA HIS A 243 -3.64 -1.91 -5.25
C HIS A 243 -2.39 -1.21 -5.79
N PRO A 244 -1.49 -1.87 -6.55
CA PRO A 244 -0.21 -1.27 -6.93
C PRO A 244 -0.29 0.04 -7.74
N VAL A 245 -1.45 0.28 -8.37
CA VAL A 245 -1.75 1.56 -9.05
C VAL A 245 -1.85 2.75 -8.09
N LEU A 246 -1.88 2.50 -6.78
CA LEU A 246 -1.90 3.52 -5.73
C LEU A 246 -0.53 3.67 -5.06
N TYR A 247 0.45 2.84 -5.41
CA TYR A 247 1.79 2.90 -4.82
C TYR A 247 2.52 4.17 -5.21
N ARG A 248 2.83 5.02 -4.23
CA ARG A 248 3.64 6.22 -4.47
C ARG A 248 5.15 5.94 -4.42
N ARG A 249 5.55 4.85 -3.75
CA ARG A 249 6.92 4.34 -3.59
C ARG A 249 6.89 2.81 -3.59
N GLN A 250 8.00 2.18 -3.93
CA GLN A 250 8.17 0.74 -3.78
C GLN A 250 8.17 0.32 -2.30
N PRO A 251 7.73 -0.91 -2.00
CA PRO A 251 7.98 -1.54 -0.70
C PRO A 251 9.49 -1.67 -0.44
N PRO A 252 9.90 -1.82 0.83
CA PRO A 252 11.29 -2.13 1.17
C PRO A 252 11.80 -3.34 0.38
N PHE A 253 12.85 -3.11 -0.42
CA PHE A 253 13.50 -4.14 -1.23
C PHE A 253 15.01 -4.08 -1.04
N ILE A 254 15.57 -5.21 -0.62
CA ILE A 254 17.00 -5.41 -0.40
C ILE A 254 17.33 -6.81 -0.93
N ALA A 255 18.39 -6.92 -1.71
CA ALA A 255 18.84 -8.19 -2.27
C ALA A 255 20.33 -8.45 -2.01
N ILE A 256 20.72 -9.72 -2.12
CA ILE A 256 22.13 -10.13 -2.05
C ILE A 256 22.89 -9.44 -3.19
N GLY A 257 24.08 -8.94 -2.88
CA GLY A 257 24.94 -8.24 -3.82
C GLY A 257 24.66 -6.76 -3.98
N ASP A 258 23.62 -6.22 -3.32
CA ASP A 258 23.37 -4.79 -3.31
C ASP A 258 24.47 -4.02 -2.56
N ARG A 259 24.79 -2.84 -3.08
CA ARG A 259 25.68 -1.88 -2.43
C ARG A 259 24.85 -0.91 -1.59
N LEU A 260 25.14 -0.84 -0.31
CA LEU A 260 24.37 -0.05 0.65
C LEU A 260 25.24 0.97 1.37
N VAL A 261 24.62 2.08 1.74
CA VAL A 261 25.08 3.00 2.79
C VAL A 261 24.06 2.93 3.90
N ALA A 262 24.44 2.35 5.04
CA ALA A 262 23.57 2.16 6.19
C ALA A 262 24.07 3.03 7.36
N VAL A 263 23.16 3.81 7.94
CA VAL A 263 23.35 4.45 9.24
C VAL A 263 22.73 3.54 10.28
N TYR A 264 23.54 3.07 11.22
CA TYR A 264 23.12 2.13 12.24
C TYR A 264 23.55 2.57 13.64
N GLU A 265 22.83 2.10 14.65
CA GLU A 265 23.16 2.31 16.06
C GLU A 265 24.24 1.32 16.51
N ARG A 266 25.30 1.80 17.17
CA ARG A 266 26.48 0.99 17.51
C ARG A 266 26.16 -0.20 18.40
N ASP A 267 25.32 0.00 19.42
CA ASP A 267 25.02 -1.00 20.44
C ASP A 267 24.09 -2.11 19.92
N SER A 268 22.99 -1.71 19.27
CA SER A 268 21.95 -2.63 18.80
C SER A 268 22.19 -3.18 17.39
N ARG A 269 23.09 -2.55 16.62
CA ARG A 269 23.31 -2.78 15.18
C ARG A 269 22.05 -2.59 14.33
N ALA A 270 21.08 -1.85 14.86
CA ALA A 270 19.84 -1.50 14.18
C ALA A 270 20.07 -0.45 13.12
N ILE A 271 19.58 -0.67 11.91
CA ILE A 271 19.62 0.31 10.83
C ILE A 271 18.50 1.33 11.03
N HIS A 272 18.87 2.61 11.06
CA HIS A 272 17.94 3.75 11.14
C HIS A 272 17.68 4.39 9.79
N ALA A 273 18.72 4.48 8.94
CA ALA A 273 18.58 4.94 7.57
C ALA A 273 19.43 4.06 6.65
N LEU A 274 18.91 3.80 5.46
CA LEU A 274 19.52 2.93 4.47
C LEU A 274 19.37 3.56 3.10
N TYR A 275 20.48 3.72 2.39
CA TYR A 275 20.50 4.08 0.99
C TYR A 275 21.06 2.90 0.18
N ASN A 276 20.27 2.38 -0.75
CA ASN A 276 20.68 1.34 -1.68
C ASN A 276 21.21 2.00 -2.95
N ALA A 277 22.52 1.94 -3.15
CA ALA A 277 23.19 2.51 -4.30
C ALA A 277 22.89 1.71 -5.58
N SER A 278 22.57 0.41 -5.48
CA SER A 278 22.24 -0.42 -6.65
C SER A 278 20.99 0.07 -7.37
N ASP A 279 19.97 0.49 -6.61
CA ASP A 279 18.68 0.88 -7.16
C ASP A 279 18.28 2.35 -6.86
N GLY A 280 19.11 3.08 -6.11
CA GLY A 280 18.86 4.47 -5.71
C GLY A 280 17.76 4.62 -4.66
N ALA A 281 17.30 3.53 -4.03
CA ALA A 281 16.23 3.59 -3.05
C ALA A 281 16.77 4.03 -1.67
N ALA A 282 16.08 4.99 -1.05
CA ALA A 282 16.34 5.40 0.33
C ALA A 282 15.20 4.95 1.24
N TYR A 283 15.56 4.30 2.35
CA TYR A 283 14.68 3.82 3.39
C TYR A 283 15.07 4.48 4.71
N ILE A 284 14.08 5.04 5.39
CA ILE A 284 14.25 5.58 6.74
C ILE A 284 13.33 4.77 7.63
N LYS A 285 13.86 4.29 8.76
CA LYS A 285 13.08 3.60 9.77
C LYS A 285 12.10 4.61 10.37
N ASN A 286 10.84 4.52 9.96
CA ASN A 286 9.78 5.30 10.57
C ASN A 286 9.47 4.72 11.95
N HIS A 287 9.32 5.58 12.95
CA HIS A 287 8.90 5.19 14.29
C HIS A 287 7.54 4.45 14.23
N PRO A 288 7.29 3.42 15.06
CA PRO A 288 6.02 2.67 15.07
C PRO A 288 4.76 3.53 15.31
N LEU A 289 4.95 4.75 15.81
CA LEU A 289 3.89 5.74 16.06
C LEU A 289 4.00 6.97 15.14
N TYR A 290 5.02 7.07 14.28
CA TYR A 290 5.12 8.14 13.29
C TYR A 290 4.73 7.61 11.91
N PRO A 291 3.44 7.70 11.52
CA PRO A 291 3.05 7.45 10.14
C PRO A 291 3.74 8.52 9.31
N GLY A 292 4.75 8.13 8.52
CA GLY A 292 5.50 9.11 7.72
C GLY A 292 4.53 10.00 6.94
N ARG A 293 4.86 11.29 6.70
CA ARG A 293 3.96 12.37 6.19
C ARG A 293 2.85 11.97 5.19
N ARG A 294 3.09 10.95 4.36
CA ARG A 294 2.16 10.40 3.36
C ARG A 294 1.03 9.54 3.95
N GLN A 295 1.30 8.79 5.01
CA GLN A 295 0.31 7.97 5.72
C GLN A 295 -0.55 8.82 6.65
N LEU A 296 0.08 9.82 7.26
CA LEU A 296 -0.61 10.85 8.03
C LEU A 296 -1.65 11.56 7.14
N ALA A 297 -1.30 11.95 5.91
CA ALA A 297 -2.26 12.53 4.96
C ALA A 297 -3.43 11.59 4.62
N LEU A 298 -3.20 10.28 4.48
CA LEU A 298 -4.26 9.30 4.22
C LEU A 298 -5.16 9.10 5.45
N LEU A 299 -4.56 9.10 6.64
CA LEU A 299 -5.28 9.09 7.91
C LEU A 299 -6.18 10.32 8.03
N TYR A 300 -5.66 11.51 7.73
CA TYR A 300 -6.43 12.75 7.65
C TYR A 300 -7.61 12.64 6.68
N TYR A 301 -7.38 12.17 5.45
CA TYR A 301 -8.47 11.98 4.48
C TYR A 301 -9.53 10.97 4.95
N LEU A 302 -9.12 9.90 5.64
CA LEU A 302 -10.03 8.88 6.12
C LEU A 302 -10.85 9.37 7.32
N PHE A 303 -10.21 10.03 8.28
CA PHE A 303 -10.88 10.59 9.46
C PHE A 303 -11.84 11.71 9.09
N TYR A 304 -11.41 12.69 8.29
CA TYR A 304 -12.29 13.76 7.84
C TYR A 304 -13.34 13.27 6.83
N GLY A 305 -13.02 12.28 6.00
CA GLY A 305 -13.98 11.62 5.13
C GLY A 305 -15.07 10.88 5.93
N LEU A 306 -14.69 10.17 6.99
CA LEU A 306 -15.63 9.51 7.90
C LEU A 306 -16.50 10.52 8.65
N ALA A 307 -15.90 11.61 9.15
CA ALA A 307 -16.63 12.70 9.79
C ALA A 307 -17.70 13.28 8.87
N LEU A 308 -17.35 13.51 7.60
CA LEU A 308 -18.29 14.00 6.59
C LEU A 308 -19.42 12.99 6.33
N VAL A 309 -19.12 11.71 6.19
CA VAL A 309 -20.15 10.67 5.96
C VAL A 309 -21.09 10.55 7.17
N MET A 310 -20.54 10.56 8.40
CA MET A 310 -21.34 10.52 9.62
C MET A 310 -22.26 11.74 9.73
N TYR A 311 -21.74 12.93 9.42
CA TYR A 311 -22.55 14.15 9.39
C TYR A 311 -23.67 14.06 8.35
N LEU A 312 -23.39 13.62 7.12
CA LEU A 312 -24.41 13.50 6.07
C LEU A 312 -25.50 12.49 6.44
N LEU A 313 -25.15 11.40 7.11
CA LEU A 313 -26.11 10.42 7.62
C LEU A 313 -26.98 11.01 8.73
N PHE A 314 -26.38 11.72 9.69
CA PHE A 314 -27.11 12.37 10.77
C PHE A 314 -28.05 13.45 10.24
N LEU A 315 -27.56 14.30 9.35
CA LEU A 315 -28.33 15.33 8.66
C LEU A 315 -29.53 14.71 7.91
N ALA A 316 -29.33 13.59 7.21
CA ALA A 316 -30.42 12.89 6.52
C ALA A 316 -31.51 12.38 7.49
N VAL A 317 -31.12 11.82 8.64
CA VAL A 317 -32.06 11.37 9.67
C VAL A 317 -32.85 12.55 10.25
N GLU A 318 -32.17 13.66 10.55
CA GLU A 318 -32.81 14.86 11.06
C GLU A 318 -33.80 15.45 10.05
N LEU A 319 -33.41 15.57 8.77
CA LEU A 319 -34.31 16.04 7.70
C LEU A 319 -35.56 15.16 7.54
N ILE A 320 -35.42 13.84 7.63
CA ILE A 320 -36.57 12.92 7.60
C ILE A 320 -37.47 13.13 8.82
N SER A 321 -36.86 13.34 9.99
CA SER A 321 -37.58 13.66 11.24
C SER A 321 -38.33 15.00 11.16
N ALA A 322 -37.75 16.05 10.55
CA ALA A 322 -38.45 17.32 10.29
C ALA A 322 -39.71 17.11 9.46
N LEU A 323 -39.55 16.39 8.35
CA LEU A 323 -40.63 16.09 7.41
C LEU A 323 -41.79 15.35 8.07
N GLN A 324 -41.50 14.49 9.05
CA GLN A 324 -42.53 13.73 9.79
C GLN A 324 -43.12 14.49 10.98
N SER A 325 -42.34 15.34 11.65
CA SER A 325 -42.75 16.02 12.90
C SER A 325 -43.27 17.45 12.69
N GLY A 326 -43.15 18.02 11.48
CA GLY A 326 -43.55 19.39 11.17
C GLY A 326 -42.69 20.46 11.86
N ARG A 327 -41.54 20.07 12.46
CA ARG A 327 -40.60 20.97 13.12
C ARG A 327 -39.83 21.83 12.11
N SER A 328 -39.36 22.99 12.56
CA SER A 328 -38.53 23.87 11.74
C SER A 328 -37.23 23.17 11.33
N VAL A 329 -37.04 23.03 10.02
CA VAL A 329 -35.82 22.47 9.40
C VAL A 329 -34.57 23.22 9.87
N TRP A 330 -34.68 24.52 10.16
CA TRP A 330 -33.53 25.32 10.58
C TRP A 330 -32.94 24.92 11.93
N TRP A 331 -33.79 24.55 12.90
CA TRP A 331 -33.33 24.10 14.21
C TRP A 331 -32.55 22.78 14.12
N GLN A 332 -33.00 21.87 13.26
CA GLN A 332 -32.33 20.59 13.04
C GLN A 332 -31.03 20.70 12.26
N VAL A 333 -30.95 21.64 11.31
CA VAL A 333 -29.68 21.95 10.65
C VAL A 333 -28.67 22.48 11.66
N GLN A 334 -29.10 23.31 12.61
CA GLN A 334 -28.22 23.80 13.69
C GLN A 334 -27.71 22.65 14.57
N ASP A 335 -28.59 21.77 15.05
CA ASP A 335 -28.19 20.59 15.84
C ASP A 335 -27.22 19.67 15.06
N SER A 336 -27.42 19.54 13.75
CA SER A 336 -26.53 18.75 12.90
C SER A 336 -25.13 19.37 12.75
N LEU A 337 -25.03 20.71 12.74
CA LEU A 337 -23.76 21.43 12.67
C LEU A 337 -22.98 21.35 13.99
N ASP A 338 -23.68 21.38 15.13
CA ASP A 338 -23.08 21.15 16.44
C ASP A 338 -22.48 19.74 16.53
N MET A 339 -23.18 18.73 16.01
CA MET A 339 -22.64 17.38 15.93
C MET A 339 -21.45 17.27 14.94
N LEU A 340 -21.47 17.97 13.81
CA LEU A 340 -20.30 18.06 12.92
C LEU A 340 -19.10 18.67 13.65
N SER A 341 -19.32 19.74 14.41
CA SER A 341 -18.26 20.41 15.18
C SER A 341 -17.65 19.44 16.20
N LEU A 342 -18.47 18.66 16.89
CA LEU A 342 -18.05 17.69 17.90
C LEU A 342 -17.27 16.51 17.27
N LEU A 343 -17.71 16.02 16.10
CA LEU A 343 -16.97 15.02 15.30
C LEU A 343 -15.61 15.56 14.85
N LEU A 344 -15.55 16.79 14.32
CA LEU A 344 -14.30 17.40 13.88
C LEU A 344 -13.33 17.63 15.04
N LEU A 345 -13.82 18.06 16.20
CA LEU A 345 -13.04 18.26 17.41
C LEU A 345 -12.47 16.93 17.95
N SER A 346 -13.30 15.91 18.04
CA SER A 346 -12.89 14.59 18.57
C SER A 346 -11.91 13.88 17.64
N PHE A 347 -12.16 13.89 16.33
CA PHE A 347 -11.20 13.34 15.35
C PHE A 347 -9.92 14.18 15.28
N GLY A 348 -10.02 15.52 15.33
CA GLY A 348 -8.86 16.42 15.38
C GLY A 348 -8.00 16.20 16.63
N GLY A 349 -8.61 15.98 17.80
CA GLY A 349 -7.92 15.66 19.03
C GLY A 349 -7.15 14.32 18.96
N ILE A 350 -7.77 13.28 18.40
CA ILE A 350 -7.11 11.98 18.18
C ILE A 350 -5.91 12.15 17.24
N LEU A 351 -6.06 12.91 16.15
CA LEU A 351 -4.98 13.17 15.19
C LEU A 351 -3.83 13.97 15.82
N ALA A 352 -4.15 14.99 16.63
CA ALA A 352 -3.15 15.78 17.36
C ALA A 352 -2.36 14.92 18.37
N VAL A 353 -3.03 14.02 19.11
CA VAL A 353 -2.35 13.07 20.01
C VAL A 353 -1.43 12.11 19.25
N LEU A 354 -1.89 11.61 18.09
CA LEU A 354 -1.06 10.75 17.22
C LEU A 354 0.16 11.50 16.67
N GLU A 355 0.07 12.80 16.42
CA GLU A 355 1.22 13.62 16.03
C GLU A 355 2.17 13.93 17.20
N LEU A 356 1.64 14.25 18.38
CA LEU A 356 2.44 14.66 19.55
C LEU A 356 3.24 13.52 20.18
N ILE A 357 2.78 12.27 20.07
CA ILE A 357 3.53 11.09 20.54
C ILE A 357 4.68 10.72 19.57
N GLY A 358 4.75 11.36 18.40
CA GLY A 358 5.76 11.15 17.37
C GLY A 358 7.20 11.64 17.65
N PRO A 359 7.45 12.76 18.35
CA PRO A 359 8.81 13.30 18.52
C PRO A 359 9.50 12.96 19.85
N THR A 360 8.79 12.45 20.86
CA THR A 360 9.29 12.39 22.26
C THR A 360 9.45 10.98 22.84
N ALA A 361 9.63 9.95 22.02
CA ALA A 361 9.92 8.58 22.49
C ALA A 361 11.15 7.96 21.81
#